data_AF-A0AAV4F3C3-F1
#
_entry.id   AF-A0AAV4F3C3-F1
#
_cell.length_a   1.000
_cell.length_b   1.000
_cell.length_c   1.000
_cell.angle_alpha   90.00
_cell.angle_beta   90.00
_cell.angle_gamma   90.00
#
_symmetry.space_group_name_H-M   'P 1'
#
loop_
_entity.id
_entity.type
_entity.pdbx_description
1 polymer ?
#
loop_
_entity_poly.entity_id
_entity_poly.type
_entity_poly.pdbx_seq_one_letter_code
_entity_poly.pdbx_strand_id
1 'polypeptide(L)'
;MDLFLGNYIVEESEGLTSKSPLEVDRDWKYYAVPVIFIVAFSMFVVSVLLPDEHLSEQMMYVLFWGMASVMSMATIFMYGVAFVDQPRLATAKFKTE
;
A
#
# COMPACT_ATOMS: atom_id res chain seq x y z
N MET A 1 2.42 24.20 -2.90
CA MET A 1 2.02 23.35 -4.04
C MET A 1 1.30 24.26 -5.03
N ASP A 2 2.02 24.77 -6.02
CA ASP A 2 1.56 25.88 -6.89
C ASP A 2 0.38 25.52 -7.79
N LEU A 3 0.11 24.22 -7.94
CA LEU A 3 -1.05 23.67 -8.66
C LEU A 3 -2.38 24.19 -8.09
N PHE A 4 -2.57 24.14 -6.77
CA PHE A 4 -3.82 24.57 -6.13
C PHE A 4 -3.92 26.09 -5.96
N LEU A 5 -2.81 26.81 -6.08
CA LEU A 5 -2.75 28.27 -6.03
C LEU A 5 -3.03 28.92 -7.38
N GLY A 6 -3.13 28.13 -8.47
CA GLY A 6 -3.34 28.62 -9.84
C GLY A 6 -2.08 29.18 -10.49
N ASN A 7 -0.91 29.05 -9.85
CA ASN A 7 0.38 29.52 -10.38
C ASN A 7 1.07 28.47 -11.25
N TYR A 8 0.53 27.25 -11.32
CA TYR A 8 1.11 26.15 -12.08
C TYR A 8 0.79 26.26 -13.57
N ILE A 9 1.83 26.22 -14.40
CA ILE A 9 1.72 26.22 -15.86
C ILE A 9 2.11 24.82 -16.32
N VAL A 10 1.16 24.12 -16.97
CA VAL A 10 1.38 22.79 -17.55
C VAL A 10 2.28 22.93 -18.77
N GLU A 11 3.39 22.21 -18.78
CA GLU A 11 4.36 22.22 -19.89
C GLU A 11 4.08 21.05 -20.85
N GLU A 12 4.24 21.23 -22.17
CA GLU A 12 3.95 20.17 -23.15
C GLU A 12 4.85 18.92 -22.99
N SER A 13 6.01 19.10 -22.35
CA SER A 13 6.98 18.04 -22.05
C SER A 13 6.69 17.30 -20.74
N GLU A 14 5.70 17.75 -19.95
CA GLU A 14 5.35 17.20 -18.65
C GLU A 14 4.71 15.80 -18.80
N GLY A 15 5.25 14.81 -18.09
CA GLY A 15 4.87 13.39 -18.22
C GLY A 15 5.50 12.65 -19.40
N LEU A 16 6.27 13.35 -20.26
CA LEU A 16 7.08 12.74 -21.34
C LEU A 16 8.58 12.80 -21.02
N THR A 17 9.09 14.01 -20.73
CA THR A 17 10.51 14.29 -20.49
C THR A 17 10.75 14.92 -19.12
N SER A 18 9.76 15.66 -18.60
CA SER A 18 9.77 16.29 -17.27
C SER A 18 8.77 15.59 -16.35
N LYS A 19 9.14 15.32 -15.09
CA LYS A 19 8.25 14.64 -14.13
C LYS A 19 7.07 15.53 -13.76
N SER A 20 5.86 14.97 -13.77
CA SER A 20 4.68 15.71 -13.31
C SER A 20 4.71 15.89 -11.78
N PRO A 21 4.30 17.05 -11.23
CA PRO A 21 4.24 17.27 -9.78
C PRO A 21 3.24 16.36 -9.05
N LEU A 22 2.36 15.67 -9.77
CA LEU A 22 1.46 14.64 -9.24
C LEU A 22 1.87 13.22 -9.67
N GLU A 23 3.07 13.05 -10.23
CA GLU A 23 3.61 11.75 -10.55
C GLU A 23 4.14 11.07 -9.28
N VAL A 24 3.51 9.95 -8.91
CA VAL A 24 3.86 9.18 -7.73
C VAL A 24 4.57 7.92 -8.17
N ASP A 25 5.84 7.79 -7.78
CA ASP A 25 6.61 6.57 -8.01
C ASP A 25 6.21 5.51 -6.98
N ARG A 26 5.50 4.48 -7.44
CA ARG A 26 4.91 3.47 -6.57
C ARG A 26 5.85 2.28 -6.49
N ASP A 27 6.77 2.34 -5.54
CA ASP A 27 7.71 1.25 -5.22
C ASP A 27 7.00 -0.08 -4.92
N TRP A 28 7.67 -1.19 -5.26
CA TRP A 28 7.21 -2.57 -5.01
C TRP A 28 6.84 -2.86 -3.55
N LYS A 29 7.47 -2.15 -2.60
CA LYS A 29 7.21 -2.24 -1.17
C LYS A 29 5.76 -1.93 -0.78
N TYR A 30 5.07 -1.11 -1.58
CA TYR A 30 3.65 -0.79 -1.36
C TYR A 30 2.73 -1.99 -1.62
N TYR A 31 3.15 -2.95 -2.44
CA TYR A 31 2.43 -4.20 -2.64
C TYR A 31 2.89 -5.29 -1.68
N ALA A 32 4.18 -5.29 -1.31
CA ALA A 32 4.74 -6.31 -0.43
C ALA A 32 4.07 -6.30 0.96
N VAL A 33 3.90 -5.13 1.59
CA VAL A 33 3.38 -5.03 2.96
C VAL A 33 1.92 -5.54 3.07
N PRO A 34 0.97 -5.14 2.20
CA PRO A 34 -0.38 -5.70 2.20
C PRO A 34 -0.42 -7.20 1.95
N VAL A 35 0.44 -7.73 1.06
CA VAL A 35 0.53 -9.17 0.80
C VAL A 35 1.03 -9.93 2.03
N ILE A 36 2.09 -9.43 2.68
CA ILE A 36 2.61 -9.98 3.93
C ILE A 36 1.53 -9.98 5.02
N PHE A 37 0.77 -8.88 5.13
CA PHE A 37 -0.34 -8.79 6.07
C PHE A 37 -1.40 -9.88 5.83
N ILE A 38 -1.84 -10.07 4.58
CA ILE A 38 -2.84 -11.10 4.24
C ILE A 38 -2.33 -12.50 4.58
N VAL A 39 -1.08 -12.81 4.24
CA VAL A 39 -0.47 -14.11 4.56
C VAL A 39 -0.38 -14.32 6.06
N ALA A 40 0.16 -13.34 6.80
CA ALA A 40 0.30 -13.43 8.25
C ALA A 40 -1.06 -13.58 8.94
N PHE A 41 -2.06 -12.80 8.51
CA PHE A 41 -3.40 -12.87 9.07
C PHE A 41 -4.09 -14.20 8.78
N SER A 42 -3.91 -14.74 7.57
CA SER A 42 -4.43 -16.07 7.23
C SER A 42 -3.83 -17.17 8.12
N MET A 43 -2.51 -17.16 8.32
CA MET A 43 -1.83 -18.13 9.17
C MET A 43 -2.19 -17.97 10.64
N PHE A 44 -2.38 -16.75 11.12
CA PHE A 44 -2.90 -16.49 12.45
C PHE A 44 -4.29 -17.13 12.65
N VAL A 45 -5.20 -16.90 11.72
CA VAL A 45 -6.55 -17.50 11.76
C VAL A 45 -6.48 -19.02 11.70
N VAL A 46 -5.65 -19.59 10.82
CA VAL A 46 -5.44 -21.05 10.75
C VAL A 46 -4.92 -21.60 12.09
N SER A 47 -3.94 -20.94 12.71
CA SER A 47 -3.36 -21.36 14.00
C SER A 47 -4.36 -21.29 15.16
N VAL A 48 -5.33 -20.37 15.09
CA VAL A 48 -6.42 -20.25 16.08
C VAL A 48 -7.50 -21.30 15.85
N LEU A 49 -7.84 -21.60 14.59
CA LEU A 49 -8.94 -22.49 14.23
C LEU A 49 -8.57 -23.97 14.20
N LEU A 50 -7.31 -24.31 13.88
CA LEU A 50 -6.80 -25.68 13.84
C LEU A 50 -5.93 -25.94 15.07
N PRO A 51 -6.50 -26.50 16.16
CA PRO A 51 -5.74 -26.81 17.36
C PRO A 51 -4.75 -27.94 17.11
N ASP A 52 -3.57 -27.80 17.72
CA ASP A 52 -2.50 -28.79 17.67
C ASP A 52 -2.49 -29.66 18.94
N GLU A 53 -1.88 -30.84 18.87
CA GLU A 53 -1.70 -31.73 20.03
C GLU A 53 -0.83 -31.07 21.11
N HIS A 54 0.11 -30.20 20.71
CA HIS A 54 0.99 -29.46 21.59
C HIS A 54 0.56 -27.99 21.73
N LEU A 55 -0.13 -27.68 22.85
CA LEU A 55 -0.57 -26.32 23.17
C LEU A 55 0.54 -25.26 23.11
N SER A 56 1.75 -25.62 23.58
CA SER A 56 2.93 -24.74 23.55
C SER A 56 3.28 -24.31 22.12
N GLU A 57 3.23 -25.24 21.17
CA GLU A 57 3.55 -24.99 19.76
C GLU A 57 2.47 -24.13 19.13
N GLN A 58 1.19 -24.44 19.39
CA GLN A 58 0.07 -23.64 18.94
C GLN A 58 0.17 -22.18 19.42
N MET A 59 0.43 -21.96 20.72
CA MET A 59 0.57 -20.61 21.27
C MET A 59 1.72 -19.84 20.62
N MET A 60 2.84 -20.50 20.32
CA MET A 60 3.97 -19.88 19.63
C MET A 60 3.58 -19.40 18.23
N TYR A 61 2.88 -20.23 17.44
CA TYR A 61 2.40 -19.84 16.11
C TYR A 61 1.36 -18.71 16.16
N VAL A 62 0.41 -18.78 17.10
CA VAL A 62 -0.61 -17.74 17.30
C VAL A 62 0.05 -16.40 17.65
N LEU A 63 1.02 -16.39 18.56
CA LEU A 63 1.72 -15.16 18.95
C LEU A 63 2.59 -14.63 17.80
N PHE A 64 3.31 -15.51 17.10
CA PHE A 64 4.16 -15.11 15.98
C PHE A 64 3.35 -14.48 14.84
N TRP A 65 2.33 -15.17 14.34
CA TRP A 65 1.51 -14.68 13.23
C TRP A 65 0.61 -13.51 13.65
N GLY A 66 0.14 -13.51 14.90
CA GLY A 66 -0.62 -12.39 15.48
C GLY A 66 0.20 -11.10 15.54
N MET A 67 1.42 -11.17 16.09
CA MET A 67 2.35 -10.03 16.14
C MET A 67 2.70 -9.53 14.74
N ALA A 68 3.02 -10.43 13.81
CA ALA A 68 3.33 -10.08 12.43
C ALA A 68 2.15 -9.36 11.73
N SER A 69 0.92 -9.82 11.99
CA SER A 69 -0.31 -9.20 11.46
C SER A 69 -0.51 -7.79 12.03
N VAL A 70 -0.39 -7.63 13.35
CA VAL A 70 -0.55 -6.33 14.03
C VAL A 70 0.51 -5.34 13.56
N MET A 71 1.77 -5.74 13.47
CA MET A 71 2.84 -4.85 13.01
C MET A 71 2.66 -4.43 11.55
N SER A 72 2.26 -5.36 10.68
CA SER A 72 2.01 -5.06 9.27
C SER A 72 0.82 -4.12 9.12
N MET A 73 -0.27 -4.34 9.87
CA MET A 73 -1.42 -3.45 9.92
C MET A 73 -1.07 -2.05 10.45
N ALA A 74 -0.30 -1.97 11.55
CA ALA A 74 0.17 -0.70 12.09
C ALA A 74 1.02 0.07 11.07
N THR A 75 1.90 -0.62 10.33
CA THR A 75 2.69 -0.03 9.25
C THR A 75 1.80 0.54 8.15
N ILE A 76 0.77 -0.21 7.73
CA ILE A 76 -0.19 0.25 6.71
C ILE A 76 -0.90 1.53 7.17
N PHE A 77 -1.34 1.59 8.43
CA PHE A 77 -2.01 2.78 8.96
C PHE A 77 -1.08 3.98 9.13
N MET A 78 0.14 3.78 9.63
CA MET A 78 1.11 4.87 9.81
C MET A 78 1.54 5.49 8.47
N TYR A 79 1.64 4.68 7.41
CA TYR A 79 2.00 5.15 6.06
C TYR A 79 0.82 5.11 5.09
N GLY A 80 -0.42 5.28 5.57
CA GLY A 80 -1.64 5.07 4.78
C GLY A 80 -1.70 5.84 3.46
N VAL A 81 -1.20 7.09 3.44
CA VAL A 81 -1.11 7.94 2.24
C VAL A 81 -0.31 7.28 1.10
N ALA A 82 0.59 6.37 1.44
CA ALA A 82 1.44 5.67 0.50
C ALA A 82 0.81 4.36 -0.03
N PHE A 83 -0.21 3.85 0.65
CA PHE A 83 -0.96 2.64 0.25
C PHE A 83 -2.30 2.95 -0.45
N VAL A 84 -2.74 4.22 -0.42
CA VAL A 84 -3.94 4.68 -1.13
C VAL A 84 -3.58 5.32 -2.47
N ASP A 85 -4.53 5.32 -3.40
CA ASP A 85 -4.35 6.05 -4.66
C ASP A 85 -4.32 7.56 -4.39
N GLN A 86 -3.24 8.19 -4.85
CA GLN A 86 -3.10 9.64 -4.80
C GLN A 86 -3.84 10.28 -5.99
N PRO A 87 -4.32 11.53 -5.84
CA PRO A 87 -4.93 12.25 -6.95
C PRO A 87 -3.91 12.41 -8.10
N ARG A 88 -4.27 11.94 -9.29
CA ARG A 88 -3.46 12.06 -10.50
C ARG A 88 -4.10 13.07 -11.45
N LEU A 89 -3.29 13.77 -12.24
CA LEU A 89 -3.81 14.60 -13.33
C LEU A 89 -4.55 13.69 -14.31
N ALA A 90 -5.83 13.99 -14.56
CA ALA A 90 -6.59 13.30 -15.58
C ALA A 90 -6.01 13.68 -16.95
N THR A 91 -5.53 12.70 -17.71
CA THR A 91 -5.10 12.94 -19.09
C THR A 91 -6.33 13.34 -19.89
N ALA A 92 -6.32 14.53 -20.51
CA ALA A 92 -7.38 14.93 -21.42
C ALA A 92 -7.45 13.90 -22.55
N LYS A 93 -8.59 13.19 -22.69
CA LYS A 93 -8.83 12.36 -23.87
C LYS A 93 -8.95 13.31 -25.07
N PHE A 94 -7.90 13.40 -25.88
CA PHE A 94 -8.04 14.01 -27.19
C PHE A 94 -9.08 13.21 -27.96
N LYS A 95 -10.22 13.84 -28.25
CA LYS A 95 -11.26 13.29 -29.09
C LYS A 95 -10.66 13.17 -30.49
N THR A 96 -10.33 11.95 -30.89
CA THR A 96 -10.00 11.64 -32.28
C THR A 96 -11.31 11.76 -33.05
N GLU A 97 -11.39 12.77 -33.91
CA GLU A 97 -12.47 12.93 -34.89
C GLU A 97 -12.38 11.86 -35.98
#